data_AF-A0A0N8PSG4-F1
#
_entry.id   AF-A0A0N8PSG4-F1
#
_cell.length_a   1.000
_cell.length_b   1.000
_cell.length_c   1.000
_cell.angle_alpha   90.00
_cell.angle_beta   90.00
_cell.angle_gamma   90.00
#
_symmetry.space_group_name_H-M   'P 1'
#
loop_
_entity.id
_entity.type
_entity.pdbx_description
1 polymer ?
#
loop_
_entity_poly.entity_id
_entity_poly.type
_entity_poly.pdbx_seq_one_letter_code
_entity_poly.pdbx_strand_id
1 'polypeptide(L)' 'MPDPRVLHYWDAERFAGLWFAKNIDGADGYMWDTYLLYGPNATWSQAPGPLLGSGGTIIDTSAELRDKLTPLLKP' A
#
# COMPACT_ATOMS: atom_id res chain seq x y z
N MET A 1 14.73 5.22 12.71
CA MET A 1 15.69 4.11 12.56
C MET A 1 15.14 3.20 11.47
N PRO A 2 15.94 2.76 10.48
CA PRO A 2 15.44 1.88 9.42
C PRO A 2 15.18 0.49 9.98
N ASP A 3 13.96 0.00 9.83
CA ASP A 3 13.57 -1.37 10.17
C ASP A 3 14.01 -2.30 9.03
N PRO A 4 14.73 -3.42 9.28
CA PRO A 4 15.22 -4.29 8.22
C PRO A 4 14.10 -4.93 7.38
N ARG A 5 12.85 -4.88 7.84
CA ARG A 5 11.67 -5.35 7.11
C ARG A 5 11.14 -4.31 6.10
N VAL A 6 11.66 -3.08 6.14
CA VAL A 6 11.16 -1.95 5.34
C VAL A 6 12.18 -1.60 4.27
N LEU A 7 11.71 -1.57 3.02
CA LEU A 7 12.47 -1.07 1.88
C LEU A 7 12.03 0.35 1.58
N HIS A 8 12.99 1.27 1.47
CA HIS A 8 12.75 2.67 1.17
C HIS A 8 13.19 2.94 -0.27
N TYR A 9 12.25 3.42 -1.08
CA TYR A 9 12.49 3.83 -2.46
C TYR A 9 12.20 5.32 -2.61
N TRP A 10 12.98 6.01 -3.44
CA TRP A 10 12.75 7.40 -3.80
C TRP A 10 12.28 7.48 -5.25
N ASP A 11 11.13 8.11 -5.46
CA ASP A 11 10.54 8.33 -6.78
C ASP A 11 10.65 9.82 -7.16
N ALA A 12 11.80 10.19 -7.73
CA ALA A 12 12.10 11.57 -8.12
C ALA A 12 11.14 12.09 -9.21
N GLU A 13 10.74 11.20 -10.11
CA GLU A 13 9.86 11.51 -11.25
C GLU A 13 8.39 11.51 -10.85
N ARG A 14 8.07 11.05 -9.63
CA ARG A 14 6.72 11.00 -9.05
C ARG A 14 5.75 10.14 -9.87
N PHE A 15 6.22 9.14 -10.61
CA PHE A 15 5.35 8.33 -11.46
C PHE A 15 4.53 7.32 -10.66
N ALA A 16 5.01 6.86 -9.49
CA ALA A 16 4.38 5.80 -8.73
C ALA A 16 3.02 6.25 -8.16
N GLY A 17 2.94 7.44 -7.57
CA GLY A 17 1.70 7.97 -7.00
C GLY A 17 0.58 8.14 -8.04
N LEU A 18 0.94 8.58 -9.26
CA LEU A 18 -0.01 8.64 -10.39
C LEU A 18 -0.48 7.25 -10.81
N TRP A 19 0.47 6.31 -10.93
CA TRP A 19 0.16 4.96 -11.35
C TRP A 19 -0.78 4.28 -10.35
N PHE A 20 -0.53 4.39 -9.05
CA PHE A 20 -1.37 3.77 -8.02
C PHE A 20 -2.76 4.40 -7.95
N ALA A 21 -2.89 5.73 -8.00
CA ALA A 21 -4.19 6.39 -8.03
C ALA A 21 -5.06 5.89 -9.19
N LYS A 22 -4.47 5.80 -10.39
CA LYS A 22 -5.19 5.34 -11.58
C LYS A 22 -5.55 3.85 -11.53
N ASN A 23 -4.60 2.99 -11.15
CA ASN A 23 -4.74 1.54 -11.33
C ASN A 23 -5.30 0.81 -10.11
N ILE A 24 -5.24 1.42 -8.92
CA ILE A 24 -5.74 0.82 -7.67
C ILE A 24 -7.00 1.55 -7.19
N ASP A 25 -6.95 2.87 -7.05
CA ASP A 25 -8.08 3.65 -6.53
C ASP A 25 -9.10 4.03 -7.62
N GLY A 26 -8.71 3.91 -8.90
CA GLY A 26 -9.53 4.37 -10.03
C GLY A 26 -9.75 5.88 -10.05
N ALA A 27 -8.88 6.63 -9.38
CA ALA A 27 -8.98 8.07 -9.19
C ALA A 27 -7.97 8.83 -10.07
N ASP A 28 -8.35 10.04 -10.48
CA ASP A 28 -7.42 11.00 -11.06
C ASP A 28 -6.58 11.65 -9.97
N GLY A 29 -5.30 11.93 -10.28
CA GLY A 29 -4.37 12.59 -9.35
C GLY A 29 -3.31 11.63 -8.81
N TYR A 30 -2.87 11.89 -7.58
CA TYR A 30 -1.75 11.18 -6.94
C TYR A 30 -2.22 10.51 -5.65
N MET A 31 -1.83 9.26 -5.45
CA MET A 31 -1.99 8.56 -4.17
C MET A 31 -0.94 9.10 -3.18
N TRP A 32 -1.37 9.96 -2.27
CA TRP A 32 -0.54 10.49 -1.18
C TRP A 32 -0.98 9.90 0.16
N ASP A 33 -0.05 9.84 1.11
CA ASP A 33 -0.32 9.51 2.51
C ASP A 33 -1.28 8.33 2.69
N THR A 34 -0.88 7.20 2.11
CA THR A 34 -1.74 6.05 1.88
C THR A 34 -0.97 4.75 2.07
N TYR A 35 -1.69 3.68 2.42
CA TYR A 35 -1.14 2.35 2.46
C TYR A 35 -1.90 1.43 1.50
N LEU A 36 -1.18 0.44 0.97
CA LEU A 36 -1.74 -0.71 0.28
C LEU A 36 -1.29 -1.97 1.02
N LEU A 37 -2.26 -2.77 1.48
CA LEU A 37 -2.02 -4.02 2.20
C LEU A 37 -2.24 -5.21 1.27
N TYR A 38 -1.20 -6.00 1.08
CA TYR A 38 -1.21 -7.21 0.28
C TYR A 38 -0.94 -8.44 1.14
N GLY A 39 -1.58 -9.55 0.80
CA GLY A 39 -1.37 -10.84 1.45
C GLY A 39 -0.21 -11.65 0.85
N PRO A 40 0.15 -12.80 1.45
CA PRO A 40 1.24 -13.66 0.96
C PRO A 40 1.00 -14.24 -0.44
N ASN A 41 -0.25 -14.32 -0.88
CA ASN A 41 -0.60 -14.78 -2.22
C ASN A 41 -0.54 -13.67 -3.28
N ALA A 42 -0.15 -12.45 -2.89
CA ALA A 42 -0.10 -11.34 -3.83
C ALA A 42 1.08 -11.48 -4.79
N THR A 43 0.80 -11.25 -6.07
CA THR A 43 1.82 -11.24 -7.13
C THR A 43 1.87 -9.87 -7.77
N TRP A 44 3.08 -9.46 -8.16
CA TRP A 44 3.35 -8.17 -8.77
C TRP A 44 3.73 -8.41 -10.22
N SER A 45 2.70 -8.58 -11.07
CA SER A 45 2.87 -8.72 -12.52
C SER A 45 2.57 -7.38 -13.21
N GLN A 46 1.41 -7.26 -13.86
CA GLN A 46 0.94 -5.99 -14.44
C GLN A 46 0.34 -5.06 -13.38
N ALA A 47 -0.34 -5.62 -12.38
CA ALA A 47 -0.83 -4.91 -11.22
C ALA A 47 -0.71 -5.78 -9.96
N PRO A 48 -0.40 -5.20 -8.79
CA PRO A 48 -0.27 -5.94 -7.55
C PRO A 48 -1.65 -6.39 -7.05
N GLY A 49 -1.79 -7.68 -6.75
CA GLY A 49 -3.03 -8.22 -6.20
C GLY A 49 -2.91 -9.68 -5.75
N PRO A 50 -3.85 -10.15 -4.90
CA PRO A 50 -5.05 -9.45 -4.45
C PRO A 50 -4.76 -8.42 -3.35
N LEU A 51 -5.41 -7.26 -3.44
CA LEU A 51 -5.39 -6.22 -2.40
C LEU A 51 -6.30 -6.65 -1.25
N LEU A 52 -5.78 -6.65 -0.02
CA LEU A 52 -6.54 -6.97 1.20
C LEU A 52 -7.12 -5.73 1.86
N GLY A 53 -6.52 -4.57 1.63
CA GLY A 53 -7.03 -3.28 2.09
C GLY A 53 -6.17 -2.14 1.61
N SER A 54 -6.73 -0.95 1.58
CA SER A 54 -6.05 0.30 1.35
C SER A 54 -6.69 1.40 2.21
N GLY A 55 -6.01 2.53 2.36
CA GLY A 55 -6.56 3.69 3.05
C GLY A 55 -5.62 4.87 3.08
N GLY A 56 -6.21 6.07 3.17
CA GLY A 56 -5.53 7.35 3.36
C GLY A 56 -6.48 8.37 4.03
N THR A 57 -6.04 9.29 4.88
CA THR A 57 -4.66 9.42 5.41
C THR A 57 -4.28 8.22 6.28
N ILE A 58 -2.99 7.84 6.34
CA ILE A 58 -2.56 6.65 7.12
C ILE A 58 -2.91 6.82 8.60
N ILE A 59 -2.85 8.05 9.12
CA ILE A 59 -3.15 8.35 10.52
C ILE A 59 -4.60 7.97 10.85
N ASP A 60 -5.55 8.45 10.04
CA ASP A 60 -6.98 8.23 10.27
C ASP A 60 -7.38 6.76 10.09
N THR A 61 -6.64 6.02 9.25
CA THR A 61 -6.94 4.63 8.86
C THR A 61 -6.08 3.59 9.59
N SER A 62 -5.22 4.02 10.51
CA SER A 62 -4.25 3.16 11.22
C SER A 62 -4.90 2.04 12.03
N ALA A 63 -6.07 2.28 12.64
CA ALA A 63 -6.81 1.26 13.39
C ALA A 63 -7.32 0.13 12.46
N GLU A 64 -7.90 0.49 11.31
CA GLU A 64 -8.37 -0.48 10.32
C GLU A 64 -7.20 -1.27 9.72
N LEU A 65 -6.09 -0.58 9.41
CA LEU A 65 -4.86 -1.23 8.94
C LEU A 65 -4.37 -2.29 9.94
N ARG A 66 -4.31 -1.96 11.24
CA ARG A 66 -3.92 -2.92 12.28
C ARG A 66 -4.84 -4.13 12.29
N ASP A 67 -6.15 -3.92 12.23
CA ASP A 67 -7.14 -5.00 12.33
C ASP A 67 -7.06 -5.94 11.11
N LYS A 68 -6.79 -5.41 9.91
CA LYS A 68 -6.55 -6.20 8.69
C LYS A 68 -5.17 -6.87 8.65
N LEU A 69 -4.15 -6.26 9.23
CA LEU A 69 -2.78 -6.79 9.27
C LEU A 69 -2.63 -7.93 10.29
N THR A 70 -3.26 -7.82 11.45
CA THR A 70 -3.06 -8.76 12.57
C THR A 70 -3.27 -10.24 12.20
N PRO A 71 -4.28 -10.63 11.42
CA PRO A 71 -4.44 -12.02 10.97
C PRO A 71 -3.29 -12.56 10.12
N LEU A 72 -2.57 -11.69 9.40
CA LEU A 72 -1.46 -12.04 8.51
C LEU A 72 -0.14 -12.27 9.26
N LEU A 73 -0.08 -11.88 10.53
CA LEU A 73 1.12 -11.99 11.38
C LEU A 73 1.16 -13.28 12.19
N LYS A 74 0.15 -14.16 12.06
CA LYS A 74 0.13 -15.44 12.76
C LYS A 74 1.13 -16.42 12.12
N PRO A 75 1.89 -17.17 12.93
CA PRO A 75 2.87 -18.14 12.45
C PRO A 75 2.23 -19.33 11.72
#